data_AF-A0A9E0VFE0-F1
#
_entry.id   AF-A0A9E0VFE0-F1
#
_cell.length_a   1.000
_cell.length_b   1.000
_cell.length_c   1.000
_cell.angle_alpha   90.00
_cell.angle_beta   90.00
_cell.angle_gamma   90.00
#
_symmetry.space_group_name_H-M   'P 1'
#
loop_
_entity.id
_entity.type
_entity.pdbx_description
1 polymer ?
#
loop_
_entity_poly.entity_id
_entity_poly.type
_entity_poly.pdbx_seq_one_letter_code
_entity_poly.pdbx_strand_id
1 'polypeptide(L)'
;MAINGMTGEISVFAGGYVPAGWALCNGQLLVAAGYPALYSVLKTTFGGSGSTFALPDLRGRVAIESGAEFAYGQAGGEENHTLTEAELAAHTHQAVGVTTLADQGLASGNFWASKADGHYAPTADVKMAESAVSKTGNSQPHENLSPFLPLNFGVCLNGTDDREGTIGEIVLYAGSGVPDTWKNWLPCDGRVLLIAQHTALYSVLRSVFGGNGENTFALPDLRDRAPLCAGPGPGLTNRPFGATGGSAAVALTVDELPKHIHVAHANTNTDSVSDPTNAVWGAAADNRELVPFYANSAAETPMNAAALDETGSGAPHNNMPPYLSLSYLICVAGIFPAHS
;
A
#
# COMPACT_ATOMS: atom_id res chain seq x y z
N MET A 1 -3.77 36.36 -21.93
CA MET A 1 -4.53 36.09 -20.70
C MET A 1 -3.49 35.77 -19.66
N ALA A 2 -3.47 36.47 -18.52
CA ALA A 2 -2.52 36.15 -17.46
C ALA A 2 -2.81 34.74 -16.95
N ILE A 3 -1.78 33.90 -16.85
CA ILE A 3 -1.89 32.55 -16.30
C ILE A 3 -1.31 32.65 -14.90
N ASN A 4 -2.18 32.40 -13.92
CA ASN A 4 -1.81 32.43 -12.52
C ASN A 4 -0.98 31.19 -12.18
N GLY A 5 0.34 31.32 -12.13
CA GLY A 5 1.29 30.28 -11.74
C GLY A 5 2.70 30.57 -12.27
N MET A 6 3.71 29.92 -11.72
CA MET A 6 5.06 29.92 -12.27
C MET A 6 5.18 28.87 -13.39
N THR A 7 5.91 29.15 -14.47
CA THR A 7 6.13 28.14 -15.53
C THR A 7 6.77 26.88 -14.94
N GLY A 8 6.15 25.72 -15.18
CA GLY A 8 6.56 24.43 -14.60
C GLY A 8 5.99 24.12 -13.21
N GLU A 9 5.23 25.04 -12.61
CA GLU A 9 4.50 24.79 -11.36
C GLU A 9 3.44 23.70 -11.57
N ILE A 10 3.26 22.84 -10.57
CA ILE A 10 2.21 21.84 -10.53
C ILE A 10 1.15 22.28 -9.52
N SER A 11 -0.10 22.33 -9.96
CA SER A 11 -1.26 22.64 -9.11
C SER A 11 -2.33 21.57 -9.25
N VAL A 12 -3.21 21.48 -8.24
CA VAL A 12 -4.29 20.50 -8.15
C VAL A 12 -5.61 21.17 -8.50
N PHE A 13 -6.39 20.54 -9.36
CA PHE A 13 -7.68 21.05 -9.83
C PHE A 13 -8.80 20.04 -9.57
N ALA A 14 -9.89 20.56 -8.98
CA ALA A 14 -11.12 19.82 -8.70
C ALA A 14 -12.12 19.83 -9.88
N GLY A 15 -11.81 20.51 -10.97
CA GLY A 15 -12.59 20.42 -12.21
C GLY A 15 -12.25 19.16 -12.99
N GLY A 16 -13.17 18.71 -13.86
CA GLY A 16 -12.95 17.58 -14.77
C GLY A 16 -11.93 17.84 -15.89
N TYR A 17 -11.23 18.97 -15.85
CA TYR A 17 -10.24 19.44 -16.81
C TYR A 17 -9.22 20.35 -16.09
N VAL A 18 -8.10 20.64 -16.76
CA VAL A 18 -7.15 21.69 -16.32
C VAL A 18 -7.41 22.98 -17.09
N PRO A 19 -7.25 24.17 -16.48
CA PRO A 19 -7.54 25.44 -17.14
C PRO A 19 -6.63 25.70 -18.35
N ALA A 20 -7.06 26.56 -19.27
CA ALA A 20 -6.22 27.06 -20.36
C ALA A 20 -4.91 27.65 -19.82
N GLY A 21 -3.79 27.30 -20.47
CA GLY A 21 -2.45 27.63 -19.99
C GLY A 21 -1.84 26.58 -19.05
N TRP A 22 -2.60 25.55 -18.69
CA TRP A 22 -2.12 24.37 -17.98
C TRP A 22 -2.26 23.13 -18.87
N ALA A 23 -1.43 22.13 -18.63
CA ALA A 23 -1.54 20.81 -19.25
C ALA A 23 -1.59 19.72 -18.19
N LEU A 24 -2.33 18.64 -18.43
CA LEU A 24 -2.39 17.51 -17.51
C LEU A 24 -1.00 16.89 -17.33
N CYS A 25 -0.65 16.57 -16.08
CA CYS A 25 0.53 15.78 -15.71
C CYS A 25 0.30 14.29 -16.03
N ASN A 26 0.19 13.97 -17.31
CA ASN A 26 -0.14 12.64 -17.85
C ASN A 26 0.96 12.06 -18.78
N GLY A 27 2.16 12.61 -18.76
CA GLY A 27 3.27 12.11 -19.60
C GLY A 27 3.22 12.52 -21.07
N GLN A 28 2.28 13.38 -21.50
CA GLN A 28 2.16 13.77 -22.91
C GLN A 28 3.43 14.43 -23.45
N LEU A 29 3.74 14.17 -24.73
CA LEU A 29 4.82 14.82 -25.45
C LEU A 29 4.36 16.16 -26.03
N LEU A 30 5.13 17.20 -25.77
CA LEU A 30 4.97 18.54 -26.35
C LEU A 30 6.12 18.87 -27.31
N VAL A 31 5.84 19.70 -28.30
CA VAL A 31 6.86 20.24 -29.22
C VAL A 31 7.62 21.36 -28.53
N ALA A 32 8.94 21.23 -28.38
CA ALA A 32 9.78 22.18 -27.65
C ALA A 32 9.69 23.62 -28.20
N ALA A 33 9.60 23.76 -29.53
CA ALA A 33 9.47 25.05 -30.20
C ALA A 33 8.18 25.80 -29.86
N GLY A 34 7.10 25.09 -29.48
CA GLY A 34 5.83 25.69 -29.06
C GLY A 34 5.82 26.15 -27.60
N TYR A 35 6.70 25.59 -26.76
CA TYR A 35 6.76 25.84 -25.31
C TYR A 35 8.19 26.06 -24.81
N PRO A 36 8.90 27.08 -25.33
CA PRO A 36 10.32 27.27 -25.04
C PRO A 36 10.61 27.54 -23.56
N ALA A 37 9.73 28.26 -22.87
CA ALA A 37 9.87 28.53 -21.43
C ALA A 37 9.76 27.24 -20.61
N LEU A 38 8.71 26.44 -20.83
CA LEU A 38 8.55 25.16 -20.13
C LEU A 38 9.67 24.16 -20.48
N TYR A 39 10.07 24.08 -21.74
CA TYR A 39 11.19 23.24 -22.15
C TYR A 39 12.50 23.63 -21.47
N SER A 40 12.73 24.93 -21.23
CA SER A 40 13.95 25.39 -20.53
C SER A 40 14.03 24.87 -19.09
N VAL A 41 12.87 24.63 -18.46
CA VAL A 41 12.75 24.12 -17.08
C VAL A 41 12.80 22.58 -17.08
N LEU A 42 11.94 21.92 -17.85
CA LEU A 42 11.79 20.45 -17.81
C LEU A 42 12.85 19.71 -18.63
N LYS A 43 13.32 20.32 -19.72
CA LYS A 43 14.18 19.68 -20.74
C LYS A 43 13.58 18.33 -21.15
N THR A 44 14.39 17.29 -21.29
CA THR A 44 13.94 15.92 -21.61
C THR A 44 13.85 15.03 -20.36
N THR A 45 13.72 15.60 -19.17
CA THR A 45 13.77 14.85 -17.89
C THR A 45 12.75 13.70 -17.86
N PHE A 46 11.54 13.95 -18.35
CA PHE A 46 10.45 12.95 -18.37
C PHE A 46 10.36 12.18 -19.70
N GLY A 47 11.33 12.39 -20.60
CA GLY A 47 11.36 11.81 -21.95
C GLY A 47 11.32 12.87 -23.07
N GLY A 48 11.35 12.37 -24.30
CA GLY A 48 11.38 13.17 -25.53
C GLY A 48 12.75 13.17 -26.22
N SER A 49 12.82 13.85 -27.37
CA SER A 49 13.97 13.85 -28.28
C SER A 49 14.78 15.16 -28.27
N GLY A 50 14.37 16.16 -27.49
CA GLY A 50 14.91 17.53 -27.51
C GLY A 50 14.25 18.45 -28.54
N SER A 51 13.72 17.91 -29.66
CA SER A 51 12.70 18.59 -30.47
C SER A 51 11.30 18.46 -29.84
N THR A 52 11.13 17.42 -29.03
CA THR A 52 9.98 17.18 -28.16
C THR A 52 10.46 16.94 -26.73
N PHE A 53 9.57 17.17 -25.78
CA PHE A 53 9.79 16.83 -24.37
C PHE A 53 8.49 16.31 -23.76
N ALA A 54 8.59 15.42 -22.78
CA ALA A 54 7.43 14.94 -22.05
C ALA A 54 7.14 15.79 -20.82
N LEU A 55 5.85 15.89 -20.47
CA LEU A 55 5.41 16.38 -19.17
C LEU A 55 5.60 15.27 -18.11
N PRO A 56 5.59 15.62 -16.80
CA PRO A 56 5.49 14.61 -15.75
C PRO A 56 4.25 13.73 -15.93
N ASP A 57 4.35 12.45 -15.58
CA ASP A 57 3.19 11.55 -15.48
C ASP A 57 2.93 11.22 -14.01
N LEU A 58 2.00 11.94 -13.40
CA LEU A 58 1.66 11.79 -11.99
C LEU A 58 0.46 10.87 -11.77
N ARG A 59 -0.18 10.37 -12.84
CA ARG A 59 -1.40 9.56 -12.73
C ARG A 59 -1.16 8.34 -11.84
N GLY A 60 -1.92 8.24 -10.75
CA GLY A 60 -1.77 7.17 -9.76
C GLY A 60 -0.50 7.27 -8.89
N ARG A 61 0.24 8.38 -8.91
CA ARG A 61 1.52 8.55 -8.20
C ARG A 61 1.48 9.66 -7.17
N VAL A 62 2.14 9.42 -6.04
CA VAL A 62 2.41 10.43 -5.02
C VAL A 62 3.73 11.13 -5.37
N ALA A 63 3.74 12.45 -5.33
CA ALA A 63 4.97 13.22 -5.51
C ALA A 63 5.82 13.16 -4.24
N ILE A 64 7.11 12.86 -4.40
CA ILE A 64 8.12 12.96 -3.36
C ILE A 64 9.25 13.88 -3.82
N GLU A 65 9.93 14.50 -2.86
CA GLU A 65 11.10 15.33 -3.16
C GLU A 65 12.26 14.44 -3.61
N SER A 66 13.03 14.93 -4.58
CA SER A 66 14.23 14.24 -5.06
C SER A 66 15.32 14.21 -3.99
N GLY A 67 16.15 13.16 -4.01
CA GLY A 67 17.18 12.98 -2.99
C GLY A 67 18.30 12.05 -3.44
N ALA A 68 19.15 11.64 -2.49
CA ALA A 68 20.27 10.74 -2.78
C ALA A 68 19.82 9.37 -3.30
N GLU A 69 18.62 8.91 -2.87
CA GLU A 69 18.07 7.60 -3.22
C GLU A 69 17.19 7.63 -4.46
N PHE A 70 16.38 8.69 -4.62
CA PHE A 70 15.44 8.84 -5.73
C PHE A 70 15.82 10.04 -6.58
N ALA A 71 16.26 9.78 -7.80
CA ALA A 71 16.67 10.81 -8.74
C ALA A 71 15.47 11.67 -9.17
N TYR A 72 15.73 12.94 -9.50
CA TYR A 72 14.69 13.83 -10.03
C TYR A 72 14.05 13.23 -11.30
N GLY A 73 12.72 13.12 -11.30
CA GLY A 73 11.94 12.53 -12.40
C GLY A 73 11.87 11.00 -12.42
N GLN A 74 12.53 10.31 -11.47
CA GLN A 74 12.41 8.87 -11.32
C GLN A 74 10.99 8.49 -10.84
N ALA A 75 10.33 7.60 -11.57
CA ALA A 75 9.09 6.96 -11.13
C ALA A 75 9.38 5.60 -10.47
N GLY A 76 8.61 5.26 -9.43
CA GLY A 76 8.72 3.99 -8.71
C GLY A 76 7.50 3.71 -7.83
N GLY A 77 7.64 2.78 -6.89
CA GLY A 77 6.58 2.34 -5.97
C GLY A 77 5.63 1.31 -6.58
N GLU A 78 4.72 0.80 -5.75
CA GLU A 78 3.74 -0.24 -6.09
C GLU A 78 2.38 0.05 -5.42
N GLU A 79 1.28 -0.26 -6.11
CA GLU A 79 -0.07 -0.06 -5.58
C GLU A 79 -0.50 -1.20 -4.65
N ASN A 80 0.04 -2.40 -4.90
CA ASN A 80 -0.11 -3.56 -4.03
C ASN A 80 1.26 -4.20 -3.83
N HIS A 81 1.53 -4.69 -2.64
CA HIS A 81 2.74 -5.41 -2.33
C HIS A 81 2.44 -6.90 -2.17
N THR A 82 3.28 -7.76 -2.75
CA THR A 82 3.22 -9.21 -2.53
C THR A 82 4.41 -9.59 -1.67
N LEU A 83 4.14 -9.99 -0.44
CA LEU A 83 5.18 -10.48 0.44
C LEU A 83 5.87 -11.70 -0.19
N THR A 84 7.19 -11.72 -0.09
CA THR A 84 8.06 -12.81 -0.49
C THR A 84 8.63 -13.53 0.72
N GLU A 85 9.11 -14.77 0.53
CA GLU A 85 9.78 -15.52 1.61
C GLU A 85 11.01 -14.79 2.16
N ALA A 86 11.70 -14.00 1.32
CA ALA A 86 12.85 -13.20 1.73
C ALA A 86 12.49 -12.01 2.64
N GLU A 87 11.23 -11.57 2.63
CA GLU A 87 10.72 -10.49 3.49
C GLU A 87 10.18 -11.03 4.82
N LEU A 88 10.09 -12.35 4.98
CA LEU A 88 9.83 -12.97 6.28
C LEU A 88 11.12 -13.07 7.07
N ALA A 89 11.09 -12.56 8.31
CA ALA A 89 12.17 -12.84 9.25
C ALA A 89 12.29 -14.36 9.47
N ALA A 90 13.52 -14.87 9.37
CA ALA A 90 13.81 -16.26 9.69
C ALA A 90 13.38 -16.53 11.14
N HIS A 91 12.46 -17.48 11.32
CA HIS A 91 11.92 -17.84 12.62
C HIS A 91 11.79 -19.35 12.74
N THR A 92 11.75 -19.82 13.98
CA THR A 92 11.53 -21.23 14.31
C THR A 92 10.58 -21.33 15.49
N HIS A 93 9.81 -22.41 15.54
CA HIS A 93 9.02 -22.76 16.71
C HIS A 93 9.79 -23.82 17.51
N GLN A 94 9.91 -23.60 18.82
CA GLN A 94 10.52 -24.58 19.70
C GLN A 94 9.48 -25.61 20.13
N ALA A 95 9.71 -26.87 19.80
CA ALA A 95 9.02 -28.00 20.42
C ALA A 95 9.38 -28.03 21.92
N VAL A 96 8.37 -28.01 22.80
CA VAL A 96 8.56 -28.05 24.25
C VAL A 96 8.05 -29.37 24.83
N GLY A 97 8.80 -29.92 25.78
CA GLY A 97 8.46 -31.14 26.52
C GLY A 97 8.78 -30.99 28.01
N VAL A 98 8.41 -31.98 28.80
CA VAL A 98 8.65 -32.04 30.25
C VAL A 98 9.57 -33.20 30.61
N THR A 99 10.40 -33.00 31.63
CA THR A 99 11.37 -34.01 32.11
C THR A 99 10.72 -35.07 33.01
N THR A 100 9.45 -34.88 33.38
CA THR A 100 8.66 -35.84 34.17
C THR A 100 8.31 -37.08 33.34
N LEU A 101 8.36 -38.26 33.96
CA LEU A 101 8.00 -39.51 33.29
C LEU A 101 6.54 -39.49 32.85
N ALA A 102 6.27 -39.99 31.64
CA ALA A 102 4.92 -40.12 31.10
C ALA A 102 4.01 -40.94 32.02
N ASP A 103 2.95 -40.31 32.52
CA ASP A 103 1.94 -40.88 33.42
C ASP A 103 0.50 -40.70 32.89
N GLN A 104 0.33 -39.99 31.77
CA GLN A 104 -0.95 -39.77 31.08
C GLN A 104 -0.99 -40.51 29.73
N GLY A 105 -2.12 -41.17 29.43
CA GLY A 105 -2.35 -41.86 28.15
C GLY A 105 -3.01 -41.00 27.06
N LEU A 106 -3.35 -39.74 27.36
CA LEU A 106 -4.02 -38.81 26.45
C LEU A 106 -3.21 -37.51 26.33
N ALA A 107 -3.17 -36.93 25.13
CA ALA A 107 -2.42 -35.71 24.86
C ALA A 107 -3.11 -34.42 25.35
N SER A 108 -4.42 -34.44 25.62
CA SER A 108 -5.18 -33.24 25.99
C SER A 108 -4.66 -32.58 27.26
N GLY A 109 -4.13 -31.36 27.14
CA GLY A 109 -3.58 -30.59 28.27
C GLY A 109 -2.22 -31.10 28.80
N ASN A 110 -1.59 -32.04 28.10
CA ASN A 110 -0.34 -32.68 28.52
C ASN A 110 0.78 -32.38 27.52
N PHE A 111 2.03 -32.47 27.98
CA PHE A 111 3.22 -32.24 27.17
C PHE A 111 3.84 -33.55 26.69
N TRP A 112 4.69 -33.48 25.67
CA TRP A 112 5.66 -34.56 25.43
C TRP A 112 6.52 -34.74 26.68
N ALA A 113 6.51 -35.93 27.24
CA ALA A 113 7.11 -36.24 28.53
C ALA A 113 8.39 -37.08 28.36
N SER A 114 9.17 -37.20 29.44
CA SER A 114 10.25 -38.17 29.46
C SER A 114 9.67 -39.58 29.51
N LYS A 115 10.39 -40.57 28.98
CA LYS A 115 9.99 -41.98 29.11
C LYS A 115 11.18 -42.80 29.55
N ALA A 116 10.94 -43.69 30.52
CA ALA A 116 11.97 -44.56 31.08
C ALA A 116 12.71 -45.39 30.02
N ASP A 117 12.04 -45.67 28.89
CA ASP A 117 12.57 -46.50 27.81
C ASP A 117 13.35 -45.73 26.74
N GLY A 118 13.50 -44.40 26.85
CA GLY A 118 14.13 -43.55 25.80
C GLY A 118 13.19 -43.29 24.62
N HIS A 119 13.11 -42.04 24.13
CA HIS A 119 12.40 -41.62 22.89
C HIS A 119 13.12 -40.47 22.15
N TYR A 120 14.22 -39.96 22.71
CA TYR A 120 14.89 -38.78 22.22
C TYR A 120 16.39 -39.04 21.99
N ALA A 121 16.99 -38.21 21.15
CA ALA A 121 18.42 -38.20 20.85
C ALA A 121 19.02 -36.80 21.02
N PRO A 122 20.29 -36.67 21.45
CA PRO A 122 20.89 -35.39 21.82
C PRO A 122 21.29 -34.51 20.63
N THR A 123 21.23 -35.03 19.40
CA THR A 123 21.57 -34.29 18.18
C THR A 123 20.56 -34.60 17.08
N ALA A 124 20.27 -33.66 16.19
CA ALA A 124 19.59 -33.98 14.93
C ALA A 124 20.63 -34.44 13.90
N ASP A 125 20.33 -35.50 13.16
CA ASP A 125 21.16 -35.95 12.02
C ASP A 125 20.36 -36.11 10.72
N VAL A 126 19.04 -35.97 10.79
CA VAL A 126 18.16 -36.08 9.63
C VAL A 126 17.07 -35.01 9.63
N LYS A 127 16.71 -34.55 8.43
CA LYS A 127 15.49 -33.78 8.19
C LYS A 127 14.34 -34.77 7.99
N MET A 128 13.22 -34.57 8.68
CA MET A 128 12.00 -35.28 8.32
C MET A 128 11.53 -34.83 6.94
N ALA A 129 10.62 -35.58 6.31
CA ALA A 129 10.05 -35.21 5.02
C ALA A 129 9.48 -33.78 5.07
N GLU A 130 9.71 -32.97 4.04
CA GLU A 130 9.26 -31.57 4.00
C GLU A 130 7.73 -31.41 4.11
N SER A 131 6.97 -32.45 3.75
CA SER A 131 5.51 -32.52 3.89
C SER A 131 5.03 -32.98 5.28
N ALA A 132 5.94 -33.27 6.21
CA ALA A 132 5.58 -33.55 7.59
C ALA A 132 4.88 -32.35 8.27
N VAL A 133 5.08 -31.15 7.74
CA VAL A 133 4.30 -29.95 8.04
C VAL A 133 3.80 -29.36 6.73
N SER A 134 2.51 -29.04 6.65
CA SER A 134 1.92 -28.47 5.44
C SER A 134 2.46 -27.06 5.15
N LYS A 135 2.55 -26.72 3.87
CA LYS A 135 2.80 -25.34 3.42
C LYS A 135 1.58 -24.47 3.69
N THR A 136 1.79 -23.31 4.29
CA THR A 136 0.75 -22.28 4.51
C THR A 136 1.13 -21.00 3.80
N GLY A 137 0.14 -20.24 3.32
CA GLY A 137 0.33 -19.03 2.52
C GLY A 137 0.02 -19.24 1.04
N ASN A 138 -0.49 -18.19 0.38
CA ASN A 138 -0.80 -18.18 -1.05
C ASN A 138 -0.18 -16.99 -1.81
N SER A 139 0.67 -16.18 -1.15
CA SER A 139 1.36 -15.03 -1.74
C SER A 139 0.43 -14.11 -2.53
N GLN A 140 -0.78 -13.84 -2.03
CA GLN A 140 -1.65 -12.84 -2.62
C GLN A 140 -1.16 -11.42 -2.30
N PRO A 141 -1.31 -10.47 -3.24
CA PRO A 141 -0.96 -9.08 -3.00
C PRO A 141 -1.93 -8.41 -2.03
N HIS A 142 -1.42 -7.51 -1.19
CA HIS A 142 -2.22 -6.64 -0.32
C HIS A 142 -2.10 -5.17 -0.73
N GLU A 143 -3.11 -4.35 -0.41
CA GLU A 143 -3.14 -2.90 -0.70
C GLU A 143 -1.94 -2.18 -0.07
N ASN A 144 -1.34 -1.25 -0.80
CA ASN A 144 -0.20 -0.43 -0.35
C ASN A 144 -0.46 1.08 -0.51
N LEU A 145 -1.71 1.48 -0.77
CA LEU A 145 -2.09 2.89 -0.88
C LEU A 145 -2.81 3.38 0.37
N SER A 146 -2.29 4.46 0.95
CA SER A 146 -2.99 5.27 1.94
C SER A 146 -4.25 5.91 1.34
N PRO A 147 -5.23 6.35 2.14
CA PRO A 147 -6.44 6.95 1.62
C PRO A 147 -6.19 8.15 0.72
N PHE A 148 -6.85 8.19 -0.44
CA PHE A 148 -6.65 9.23 -1.44
C PHE A 148 -7.95 9.66 -2.11
N LEU A 149 -7.90 10.84 -2.77
CA LEU A 149 -8.93 11.33 -3.68
C LEU A 149 -8.31 11.71 -5.05
N PRO A 150 -8.69 11.02 -6.14
CA PRO A 150 -8.20 11.32 -7.48
C PRO A 150 -8.73 12.66 -7.99
N LEU A 151 -7.81 13.56 -8.34
CA LEU A 151 -8.05 14.91 -8.86
C LEU A 151 -7.14 15.17 -10.07
N ASN A 152 -7.34 16.28 -10.78
CA ASN A 152 -6.51 16.61 -11.93
C ASN A 152 -5.27 17.39 -11.49
N PHE A 153 -4.09 16.94 -11.89
CA PHE A 153 -2.85 17.67 -11.64
C PHE A 153 -2.45 18.34 -12.96
N GLY A 154 -2.29 19.66 -12.91
CA GLY A 154 -1.89 20.46 -14.06
C GLY A 154 -0.48 21.01 -13.87
N VAL A 155 0.30 21.05 -14.94
CA VAL A 155 1.56 21.81 -15.01
C VAL A 155 1.36 23.09 -15.81
N CYS A 156 1.85 24.21 -15.28
CA CYS A 156 1.71 25.52 -15.87
C CYS A 156 2.63 25.67 -17.09
N LEU A 157 2.07 26.01 -18.25
CA LEU A 157 2.77 26.03 -19.53
C LEU A 157 3.59 27.31 -19.76
N ASN A 158 3.06 28.48 -19.37
CA ASN A 158 3.68 29.81 -19.59
C ASN A 158 3.10 30.86 -18.62
N GLY A 159 3.36 30.71 -17.32
CA GLY A 159 2.80 31.57 -16.28
C GLY A 159 3.60 32.85 -15.97
N THR A 160 2.94 33.87 -15.44
CA THR A 160 3.51 35.20 -15.14
C THR A 160 3.32 35.68 -13.69
N ASP A 161 2.84 34.80 -12.80
CA ASP A 161 2.60 34.99 -11.35
C ASP A 161 1.76 36.23 -10.96
N ASP A 162 0.43 36.08 -10.88
CA ASP A 162 -0.50 37.09 -10.33
C ASP A 162 -1.37 36.61 -9.14
N ARG A 163 -1.26 35.35 -8.70
CA ARG A 163 -1.89 34.74 -7.50
C ARG A 163 -3.37 35.07 -7.22
N GLU A 164 -4.16 35.45 -8.23
CA GLU A 164 -5.58 35.77 -8.03
C GLU A 164 -6.47 34.54 -7.74
N GLY A 165 -5.92 33.33 -7.89
CA GLY A 165 -6.60 32.04 -7.64
C GLY A 165 -7.55 31.64 -8.78
N THR A 166 -7.40 30.44 -9.32
CA THR A 166 -8.29 29.94 -10.37
C THR A 166 -9.45 29.16 -9.75
N ILE A 167 -10.69 29.38 -10.19
CA ILE A 167 -11.85 28.65 -9.63
C ILE A 167 -11.65 27.14 -9.79
N GLY A 168 -11.80 26.39 -8.70
CA GLY A 168 -11.59 24.94 -8.65
C GLY A 168 -10.14 24.51 -8.38
N GLU A 169 -9.20 25.44 -8.30
CA GLU A 169 -7.83 25.20 -7.86
C GLU A 169 -7.79 24.86 -6.36
N ILE A 170 -6.93 23.92 -5.98
CA ILE A 170 -6.69 23.50 -4.61
C ILE A 170 -5.27 23.85 -4.18
N VAL A 171 -5.15 24.43 -2.99
CA VAL A 171 -3.87 24.74 -2.36
C VAL A 171 -3.74 24.07 -1.00
N LEU A 172 -2.50 23.69 -0.66
CA LEU A 172 -2.13 23.26 0.68
C LEU A 172 -1.95 24.48 1.59
N TYR A 173 -2.56 24.45 2.77
CA TYR A 173 -2.61 25.57 3.68
C TYR A 173 -2.21 25.16 5.11
N ALA A 174 -1.23 25.87 5.67
CA ALA A 174 -0.66 25.57 6.97
C ALA A 174 -1.50 26.04 8.17
N GLY A 175 -2.45 26.96 7.96
CA GLY A 175 -3.29 27.48 9.03
C GLY A 175 -4.44 26.55 9.40
N SER A 176 -4.91 26.67 10.65
CA SER A 176 -5.98 25.85 11.23
C SER A 176 -7.40 26.31 10.87
N GLY A 177 -7.55 27.44 10.16
CA GLY A 177 -8.81 27.96 9.65
C GLY A 177 -8.57 28.93 8.50
N VAL A 178 -9.55 29.07 7.61
CA VAL A 178 -9.42 30.00 6.47
C VAL A 178 -9.40 31.44 6.99
N PRO A 179 -8.36 32.24 6.68
CA PRO A 179 -8.33 33.64 7.09
C PRO A 179 -9.49 34.45 6.50
N ASP A 180 -9.98 35.45 7.23
CA ASP A 180 -11.05 36.36 6.75
C ASP A 180 -10.66 37.14 5.48
N THR A 181 -9.36 37.25 5.18
CA THR A 181 -8.85 37.86 3.95
C THR A 181 -8.97 36.94 2.73
N TRP A 182 -9.17 35.63 2.94
CA TRP A 182 -9.29 34.60 1.90
C TRP A 182 -10.77 34.21 1.69
N LYS A 183 -11.63 35.23 1.54
CA LYS A 183 -13.10 35.06 1.43
C LYS A 183 -13.56 34.15 0.29
N ASN A 184 -12.71 33.97 -0.70
CA ASN A 184 -12.98 33.19 -1.89
C ASN A 184 -12.42 31.77 -1.81
N TRP A 185 -11.95 31.34 -0.64
CA TRP A 185 -11.42 29.99 -0.43
C TRP A 185 -12.25 29.27 0.61
N LEU A 186 -12.55 28.00 0.36
CA LEU A 186 -13.24 27.13 1.32
C LEU A 186 -12.40 25.87 1.58
N PRO A 187 -12.49 25.25 2.77
CA PRO A 187 -11.93 23.93 3.01
C PRO A 187 -12.50 22.86 2.06
N CYS A 188 -11.65 21.91 1.66
CA CYS A 188 -12.05 20.70 0.95
C CYS A 188 -12.58 19.65 1.94
N ASP A 189 -13.76 19.89 2.50
CA ASP A 189 -14.37 19.08 3.56
C ASP A 189 -15.66 18.35 3.14
N GLY A 190 -15.92 18.26 1.83
CA GLY A 190 -17.12 17.59 1.31
C GLY A 190 -18.43 18.35 1.48
N ARG A 191 -18.41 19.61 1.97
CA ARG A 191 -19.65 20.36 2.22
C ARG A 191 -20.49 20.52 0.95
N VAL A 192 -21.81 20.48 1.13
CA VAL A 192 -22.79 20.73 0.07
C VAL A 192 -23.06 22.24 -0.03
N LEU A 193 -22.99 22.78 -1.24
CA LEU A 193 -23.22 24.18 -1.59
C LEU A 193 -24.44 24.32 -2.50
N LEU A 194 -25.08 25.50 -2.46
CA LEU A 194 -26.16 25.86 -3.37
C LEU A 194 -25.60 26.32 -4.72
N ILE A 195 -26.11 25.75 -5.81
CA ILE A 195 -25.73 26.13 -7.18
C ILE A 195 -26.02 27.61 -7.42
N ALA A 196 -27.17 28.11 -6.95
CA ALA A 196 -27.57 29.51 -7.15
C ALA A 196 -26.58 30.55 -6.57
N GLN A 197 -25.75 30.16 -5.59
CA GLN A 197 -24.75 31.03 -4.97
C GLN A 197 -23.35 30.82 -5.54
N HIS A 198 -23.10 29.70 -6.21
CA HIS A 198 -21.78 29.29 -6.71
C HIS A 198 -21.85 28.75 -8.14
N THR A 199 -22.59 29.44 -9.02
CA THR A 199 -22.85 29.01 -10.40
C THR A 199 -21.58 28.77 -11.21
N ALA A 200 -20.58 29.64 -11.06
CA ALA A 200 -19.28 29.50 -11.72
C ALA A 200 -18.54 28.24 -11.26
N LEU A 201 -18.40 28.03 -9.94
CA LEU A 201 -17.76 26.83 -9.39
C LEU A 201 -18.50 25.55 -9.78
N TYR A 202 -19.83 25.55 -9.75
CA TYR A 202 -20.64 24.41 -10.19
C TYR A 202 -20.40 24.06 -11.65
N SER A 203 -20.20 25.05 -12.54
CA SER A 203 -19.92 24.77 -13.95
C SER A 203 -18.61 24.00 -14.15
N VAL A 204 -17.66 24.14 -13.22
CA VAL A 204 -16.35 23.48 -13.21
C VAL A 204 -16.39 22.09 -12.54
N LEU A 205 -16.94 22.01 -11.32
CA LEU A 205 -16.95 20.77 -10.51
C LEU A 205 -18.11 19.83 -10.88
N ARG A 206 -19.22 20.39 -11.37
CA ARG A 206 -20.51 19.69 -11.51
C ARG A 206 -20.89 19.01 -10.18
N SER A 207 -21.53 17.85 -10.23
CA SER A 207 -21.94 17.06 -9.06
C SER A 207 -21.02 15.88 -8.78
N VAL A 208 -19.76 15.93 -9.23
CA VAL A 208 -18.80 14.82 -9.12
C VAL A 208 -18.61 14.37 -7.67
N PHE A 209 -18.57 15.32 -6.73
CA PHE A 209 -18.33 15.03 -5.31
C PHE A 209 -19.63 14.87 -4.50
N GLY A 210 -20.80 14.94 -5.14
CA GLY A 210 -22.11 14.84 -4.49
C GLY A 210 -23.03 16.05 -4.74
N GLY A 211 -24.11 16.10 -3.96
CA GLY A 211 -25.25 16.99 -4.20
C GLY A 211 -26.24 16.41 -5.22
N ASN A 212 -27.36 17.10 -5.46
CA ASN A 212 -28.41 16.60 -6.35
C ASN A 212 -28.26 17.05 -7.82
N GLY A 213 -27.33 17.97 -8.11
CA GLY A 213 -27.07 18.49 -9.45
C GLY A 213 -28.16 19.40 -10.04
N GLU A 214 -29.23 19.64 -9.30
CA GLU A 214 -30.30 20.56 -9.68
C GLU A 214 -30.20 21.86 -8.88
N ASN A 215 -30.10 21.73 -7.55
CA ASN A 215 -30.02 22.84 -6.60
C ASN A 215 -28.70 22.87 -5.83
N THR A 216 -28.04 21.72 -5.70
CA THR A 216 -26.84 21.56 -4.89
C THR A 216 -25.75 20.75 -5.57
N PHE A 217 -24.51 21.00 -5.14
CA PHE A 217 -23.32 20.21 -5.46
C PHE A 217 -22.41 20.18 -4.23
N ALA A 218 -21.42 19.29 -4.20
CA ALA A 218 -20.47 19.22 -3.08
C ALA A 218 -19.04 19.60 -3.50
N LEU A 219 -18.27 20.08 -2.53
CA LEU A 219 -16.82 20.23 -2.65
C LEU A 219 -16.11 18.87 -2.54
N PRO A 220 -14.85 18.74 -2.99
CA PRO A 220 -14.01 17.60 -2.64
C PRO A 220 -13.91 17.40 -1.13
N ASP A 221 -13.83 16.14 -0.68
CA ASP A 221 -13.56 15.79 0.72
C ASP A 221 -12.15 15.20 0.85
N LEU A 222 -11.20 16.04 1.27
CA LEU A 222 -9.80 15.67 1.47
C LEU A 222 -9.47 15.41 2.95
N ARG A 223 -10.48 15.31 3.82
CA ARG A 223 -10.24 14.88 5.21
C ARG A 223 -9.71 13.45 5.21
N ASP A 224 -8.63 13.23 5.96
CA ASP A 224 -7.89 11.97 6.10
C ASP A 224 -7.33 11.41 4.78
N ARG A 225 -7.24 12.23 3.71
CA ARG A 225 -6.86 11.78 2.37
C ARG A 225 -5.85 12.73 1.72
N ALA A 226 -4.94 12.15 0.95
CA ALA A 226 -4.09 12.92 0.05
C ALA A 226 -4.73 13.05 -1.35
N PRO A 227 -4.56 14.17 -2.06
CA PRO A 227 -4.89 14.24 -3.48
C PRO A 227 -3.96 13.31 -4.27
N LEU A 228 -4.51 12.60 -5.26
CA LEU A 228 -3.77 11.75 -6.19
C LEU A 228 -4.13 12.16 -7.62
N CYS A 229 -3.20 12.12 -8.58
CA CYS A 229 -3.55 12.45 -9.96
C CYS A 229 -4.43 11.34 -10.57
N ALA A 230 -5.57 11.73 -11.14
CA ALA A 230 -6.54 10.82 -11.74
C ALA A 230 -6.08 10.28 -13.10
N GLY A 231 -6.57 9.08 -13.44
CA GLY A 231 -6.40 8.42 -14.73
C GLY A 231 -5.57 7.13 -14.67
N PRO A 232 -5.35 6.49 -15.83
CA PRO A 232 -4.57 5.26 -15.94
C PRO A 232 -3.08 5.60 -16.09
N GLY A 233 -2.31 5.46 -15.00
CA GLY A 233 -0.86 5.57 -15.04
C GLY A 233 -0.21 4.37 -15.74
N PRO A 234 0.93 4.52 -16.43
CA PRO A 234 1.65 3.40 -17.03
C PRO A 234 2.04 2.36 -15.95
N GLY A 235 1.56 1.13 -16.13
CA GLY A 235 1.80 0.03 -15.18
C GLY A 235 0.97 0.10 -13.90
N LEU A 236 0.01 1.03 -13.80
CA LEU A 236 -0.85 1.23 -12.63
C LEU A 236 -2.32 0.99 -12.98
N THR A 237 -3.13 0.71 -11.97
CA THR A 237 -4.58 0.64 -12.10
C THR A 237 -5.16 2.02 -12.40
N ASN A 238 -6.32 2.04 -13.07
CA ASN A 238 -7.01 3.29 -13.37
C ASN A 238 -7.54 3.91 -12.08
N ARG A 239 -7.29 5.22 -11.88
CA ARG A 239 -7.83 6.01 -10.77
C ARG A 239 -8.89 6.99 -11.28
N PRO A 240 -10.19 6.61 -11.29
CA PRO A 240 -11.24 7.47 -11.83
C PRO A 240 -11.33 8.78 -11.05
N PHE A 241 -11.48 9.89 -11.76
CA PHE A 241 -11.63 11.21 -11.17
C PHE A 241 -12.79 11.26 -10.15
N GLY A 242 -12.53 11.76 -8.95
CA GLY A 242 -13.51 11.86 -7.86
C GLY A 242 -13.79 10.57 -7.08
N ALA A 243 -13.23 9.43 -7.46
CA ALA A 243 -13.46 8.16 -6.77
C ALA A 243 -12.48 7.95 -5.61
N THR A 244 -12.94 8.00 -4.36
CA THR A 244 -12.09 7.72 -3.18
C THR A 244 -11.55 6.29 -3.17
N GLY A 245 -10.34 6.09 -2.67
CA GLY A 245 -9.74 4.76 -2.50
C GLY A 245 -8.63 4.74 -1.44
N GLY A 246 -7.93 3.60 -1.35
CA GLY A 246 -6.87 3.35 -0.37
C GLY A 246 -7.39 2.98 1.02
N SER A 247 -6.48 2.56 1.90
CA SER A 247 -6.79 2.19 3.29
C SER A 247 -5.73 2.72 4.25
N ALA A 248 -6.16 3.20 5.44
CA ALA A 248 -5.24 3.63 6.49
C ALA A 248 -4.59 2.47 7.25
N ALA A 249 -5.18 1.28 7.18
CA ALA A 249 -4.63 0.07 7.78
C ALA A 249 -5.02 -1.16 6.95
N VAL A 250 -4.16 -2.17 6.93
CA VAL A 250 -4.36 -3.41 6.18
C VAL A 250 -4.14 -4.60 7.13
N ALA A 251 -5.04 -5.58 7.12
CA ALA A 251 -4.83 -6.84 7.83
C ALA A 251 -4.26 -7.85 6.84
N LEU A 252 -3.14 -8.48 7.19
CA LEU A 252 -2.62 -9.60 6.41
C LEU A 252 -3.46 -10.84 6.71
N THR A 253 -4.05 -11.39 5.66
CA THR A 253 -4.70 -12.69 5.66
C THR A 253 -3.67 -13.79 5.44
N VAL A 254 -4.04 -15.04 5.76
CA VAL A 254 -3.20 -16.20 5.47
C VAL A 254 -2.90 -16.30 3.97
N ASP A 255 -3.84 -15.90 3.11
CA ASP A 255 -3.64 -15.93 1.66
C ASP A 255 -2.58 -14.92 1.19
N GLU A 256 -2.41 -13.80 1.92
CA GLU A 256 -1.39 -12.77 1.64
C GLU A 256 -0.01 -13.11 2.23
N LEU A 257 0.11 -14.17 3.03
CA LEU A 257 1.40 -14.66 3.49
C LEU A 257 2.15 -15.42 2.39
N PRO A 258 3.49 -15.30 2.33
CA PRO A 258 4.31 -16.14 1.48
C PRO A 258 4.13 -17.62 1.82
N LYS A 259 4.07 -18.47 0.79
CA LYS A 259 3.99 -19.91 0.98
C LYS A 259 5.30 -20.45 1.56
N HIS A 260 5.31 -20.86 2.83
CA HIS A 260 6.50 -21.35 3.53
C HIS A 260 6.24 -22.67 4.31
N ILE A 261 7.33 -23.33 4.74
CA ILE A 261 7.29 -24.57 5.55
C ILE A 261 8.12 -24.45 6.82
N HIS A 262 7.76 -25.25 7.81
CA HIS A 262 8.63 -25.60 8.93
C HIS A 262 9.09 -27.05 8.76
N VAL A 263 10.40 -27.27 8.59
CA VAL A 263 10.93 -28.64 8.50
C VAL A 263 11.22 -29.14 9.92
N ALA A 264 10.58 -30.24 10.31
CA ALA A 264 10.91 -30.93 11.55
C ALA A 264 12.24 -31.69 11.39
N HIS A 265 13.08 -31.65 12.43
CA HIS A 265 14.35 -32.37 12.48
C HIS A 265 14.27 -33.52 13.48
N ALA A 266 14.88 -34.65 13.13
CA ALA A 266 14.88 -35.87 13.94
C ALA A 266 16.29 -36.51 13.95
N ASN A 267 16.43 -37.60 14.69
CA ASN A 267 17.63 -38.43 14.72
C ASN A 267 17.31 -39.87 14.35
N THR A 268 18.13 -40.47 13.49
CA THR A 268 17.95 -41.87 13.02
C THR A 268 18.62 -42.93 13.89
N ASN A 269 19.47 -42.53 14.84
CA ASN A 269 20.11 -43.44 15.78
C ASN A 269 19.13 -43.87 16.89
N THR A 270 19.43 -45.02 17.50
CA THR A 270 18.72 -45.51 18.70
C THR A 270 18.68 -44.42 19.76
N ASP A 271 17.48 -44.15 20.28
CA ASP A 271 17.27 -43.25 21.41
C ASP A 271 18.25 -43.55 22.54
N SER A 272 18.85 -42.49 23.05
CA SER A 272 19.90 -42.58 24.08
C SER A 272 19.60 -41.70 25.27
N VAL A 273 18.50 -40.93 25.20
CA VAL A 273 18.08 -39.98 26.22
C VAL A 273 16.59 -40.12 26.46
N SER A 274 16.22 -40.20 27.73
CA SER A 274 14.83 -40.25 28.19
C SER A 274 14.22 -38.87 28.33
N ASP A 275 15.03 -37.81 28.46
CA ASP A 275 14.66 -36.41 28.67
C ASP A 275 14.61 -35.62 27.33
N PRO A 276 13.52 -34.89 27.04
CA PRO A 276 13.40 -34.05 25.83
C PRO A 276 14.26 -32.77 25.85
N THR A 277 14.87 -32.41 26.98
CA THR A 277 15.66 -31.17 27.12
C THR A 277 16.83 -31.15 26.13
N ASN A 278 16.81 -30.20 25.20
CA ASN A 278 17.79 -30.07 24.11
C ASN A 278 17.94 -31.34 23.25
N ALA A 279 16.89 -32.15 23.15
CA ALA A 279 16.89 -33.39 22.38
C ALA A 279 15.86 -33.32 21.23
N VAL A 280 16.03 -34.18 20.23
CA VAL A 280 15.08 -34.36 19.12
C VAL A 280 14.46 -35.75 19.16
N TRP A 281 13.38 -35.98 18.42
CA TRP A 281 12.80 -37.32 18.27
C TRP A 281 13.85 -38.29 17.70
N GLY A 282 14.06 -39.42 18.40
CA GLY A 282 14.98 -40.48 18.01
C GLY A 282 14.26 -41.71 17.48
N ALA A 283 15.00 -42.66 16.90
CA ALA A 283 14.47 -43.98 16.58
C ALA A 283 14.44 -44.85 17.85
N ALA A 284 13.36 -45.60 18.08
CA ALA A 284 13.22 -46.44 19.28
C ALA A 284 14.39 -47.45 19.41
N ALA A 285 15.02 -47.56 20.59
CA ALA A 285 16.00 -48.62 20.85
C ALA A 285 15.32 -49.99 20.97
N ASP A 286 15.81 -50.96 20.20
CA ASP A 286 15.24 -52.30 20.14
C ASP A 286 15.49 -53.12 21.41
N ASN A 287 14.40 -53.63 21.98
CA ASN A 287 14.19 -55.09 22.14
C ASN A 287 12.70 -55.47 22.34
N ARG A 288 11.77 -54.68 21.77
CA ARG A 288 10.35 -55.04 21.62
C ARG A 288 9.92 -54.69 20.20
N GLU A 289 8.93 -55.42 19.69
CA GLU A 289 8.30 -55.22 18.38
C GLU A 289 8.25 -53.74 18.03
N LEU A 290 8.96 -53.34 16.96
CA LEU A 290 8.94 -51.99 16.42
C LEU A 290 7.49 -51.54 16.36
N VAL A 291 7.10 -50.57 17.17
CA VAL A 291 5.81 -49.90 16.99
C VAL A 291 6.07 -48.87 15.90
N PRO A 292 5.63 -49.08 14.64
CA PRO A 292 5.92 -48.14 13.58
C PRO A 292 5.23 -46.81 13.86
N PHE A 293 6.00 -45.79 14.21
CA PHE A 293 5.50 -44.41 14.39
C PHE A 293 5.56 -43.60 13.09
N TYR A 294 6.34 -44.04 12.11
CA TYR A 294 6.57 -43.34 10.85
C TYR A 294 6.39 -44.31 9.66
N ALA A 295 5.89 -43.81 8.53
CA ALA A 295 5.72 -44.59 7.30
C ALA A 295 6.35 -43.86 6.10
N ASN A 296 7.00 -44.61 5.21
CA ASN A 296 7.60 -44.09 3.97
C ASN A 296 6.59 -44.09 2.81
N SER A 297 5.40 -43.54 3.03
CA SER A 297 4.34 -43.44 2.01
C SER A 297 4.21 -42.00 1.51
N ALA A 298 4.13 -41.81 0.19
CA ALA A 298 3.92 -40.50 -0.44
C ALA A 298 2.45 -40.04 -0.42
N ALA A 299 1.52 -40.88 0.03
CA ALA A 299 0.11 -40.52 0.16
C ALA A 299 -0.11 -39.76 1.47
N GLU A 300 -0.12 -38.44 1.37
CA GLU A 300 -0.36 -37.54 2.49
C GLU A 300 -1.80 -37.68 2.98
N THR A 301 -1.97 -38.03 4.26
CA THR A 301 -3.26 -37.94 4.94
C THR A 301 -3.12 -36.85 6.01
N PRO A 302 -3.83 -35.71 5.89
CA PRO A 302 -3.77 -34.67 6.89
C PRO A 302 -4.11 -35.24 8.27
N MET A 303 -3.27 -34.94 9.27
CA MET A 303 -3.66 -35.15 10.66
C MET A 303 -4.83 -34.22 10.99
N ASN A 304 -5.48 -34.46 12.14
CA ASN A 304 -6.53 -33.55 12.61
C ASN A 304 -5.97 -32.12 12.68
N ALA A 305 -6.69 -31.14 12.13
CA ALA A 305 -6.25 -29.74 12.09
C ALA A 305 -5.95 -29.18 13.49
N ALA A 306 -6.61 -29.69 14.54
CA ALA A 306 -6.34 -29.31 15.94
C ALA A 306 -5.04 -29.90 16.52
N ALA A 307 -4.25 -30.63 15.72
CA ALA A 307 -2.94 -31.12 16.14
C ALA A 307 -1.91 -29.99 16.26
N LEU A 308 -2.18 -28.83 15.62
CA LEU A 308 -1.38 -27.62 15.71
C LEU A 308 -2.32 -26.44 15.97
N ASP A 309 -1.92 -25.54 16.87
CA ASP A 309 -2.64 -24.28 17.08
C ASP A 309 -2.20 -23.23 16.05
N GLU A 310 -3.14 -22.35 15.70
CA GLU A 310 -2.87 -21.17 14.90
C GLU A 310 -2.29 -20.06 15.79
N THR A 311 -1.28 -19.35 15.29
CA THR A 311 -0.71 -18.17 15.97
C THR A 311 -0.79 -16.96 15.05
N GLY A 312 -1.16 -15.81 15.63
CA GLY A 312 -1.42 -14.56 14.92
C GLY A 312 -2.89 -14.18 15.06
N SER A 313 -3.16 -12.92 15.40
CA SER A 313 -4.53 -12.42 15.57
C SER A 313 -5.16 -11.88 14.29
N GLY A 314 -4.38 -11.75 13.22
CA GLY A 314 -4.82 -11.09 11.97
C GLY A 314 -5.15 -9.59 12.17
N ALA A 315 -4.63 -8.95 13.22
CA ALA A 315 -4.89 -7.54 13.47
C ALA A 315 -4.32 -6.65 12.34
N PRO A 316 -5.02 -5.59 11.93
CA PRO A 316 -4.52 -4.64 10.93
C PRO A 316 -3.23 -3.95 11.37
N HIS A 317 -2.31 -3.76 10.43
CA HIS A 317 -1.13 -2.92 10.57
C HIS A 317 -1.33 -1.57 9.86
N ASN A 318 -0.55 -0.56 10.27
CA ASN A 318 -0.59 0.78 9.70
C ASN A 318 -0.17 0.78 8.22
N ASN A 319 -0.97 1.43 7.37
CA ASN A 319 -0.71 1.63 5.94
C ASN A 319 -0.58 3.13 5.57
N MET A 320 -0.29 3.97 6.57
CA MET A 320 0.00 5.38 6.38
C MET A 320 1.51 5.63 6.44
N PRO A 321 2.14 6.29 5.46
CA PRO A 321 3.48 6.84 5.64
C PRO A 321 3.43 7.92 6.73
N PRO A 322 4.58 8.37 7.26
CA PRO A 322 4.61 9.56 8.10
C PRO A 322 3.90 10.74 7.40
N TYR A 323 2.88 11.30 8.05
CA TYR A 323 2.08 12.40 7.49
C TYR A 323 1.96 13.55 8.49
N LEU A 324 1.78 14.75 7.96
CA LEU A 324 1.37 15.94 8.73
C LEU A 324 0.00 16.39 8.21
N SER A 325 -0.99 16.40 9.10
CA SER A 325 -2.33 16.87 8.76
C SER A 325 -2.35 18.39 8.61
N LEU A 326 -2.66 18.87 7.40
CA LEU A 326 -2.82 20.28 7.05
C LEU A 326 -4.15 20.49 6.33
N SER A 327 -4.52 21.75 6.09
CA SER A 327 -5.76 22.10 5.42
C SER A 327 -5.57 22.13 3.90
N TYR A 328 -6.50 21.52 3.15
CA TYR A 328 -6.63 21.79 1.71
C TYR A 328 -7.76 22.80 1.49
N LEU A 329 -7.46 23.88 0.77
CA LEU A 329 -8.42 24.92 0.43
C LEU A 329 -8.69 24.93 -1.07
N ILE A 330 -9.94 25.12 -1.47
CA ILE A 330 -10.37 25.26 -2.86
C ILE A 330 -10.82 26.70 -3.14
N CYS A 331 -10.40 27.25 -4.26
CA CYS A 331 -10.86 28.55 -4.74
C CYS A 331 -12.30 28.44 -5.28
N VAL A 332 -13.23 29.14 -4.63
CA VAL A 332 -14.66 29.13 -4.97
C VAL A 332 -15.10 30.36 -5.76
N ALA A 333 -14.26 31.40 -5.84
CA ALA A 333 -14.48 32.60 -6.62
C ALA A 333 -13.14 33.24 -7.03
N GLY A 334 -12.93 33.47 -8.32
CA GLY A 334 -11.64 33.95 -8.84
C GLY A 334 -11.64 33.96 -10.35
N ILE A 335 -10.48 33.73 -10.96
CA ILE A 335 -10.37 33.64 -12.42
C ILE A 335 -11.13 32.39 -12.88
N PHE A 336 -12.02 32.56 -13.86
CA PHE A 336 -12.76 31.45 -14.43
C PHE A 336 -11.83 30.56 -15.28
N PRO A 337 -11.78 29.24 -15.04
CA PRO A 337 -10.94 28.33 -15.81
C PRO A 337 -11.56 28.08 -17.19
N ALA A 338 -11.16 28.89 -18.16
CA ALA A 338 -11.48 28.62 -19.56
C ALA A 338 -10.93 27.24 -19.95
N HIS A 339 -11.69 26.50 -20.75
CA HIS A 339 -11.21 25.23 -21.31
C HIS A 339 -10.07 25.49 -22.31
N SER A 340 -9.07 24.63 -22.31
CA SER A 340 -8.04 24.57 -23.35
C SER A 340 -8.55 23.99 -24.66
#